data_AF-A0A965WS14-F1
#
_entry.id   AF-A0A965WS14-F1
#
_cell.length_a   1.000
_cell.length_b   1.000
_cell.length_c   1.000
_cell.angle_alpha   90.00
_cell.angle_beta   90.00
_cell.angle_gamma   90.00
#
_symmetry.space_group_name_H-M   'P 1'
#
loop_
_entity.id
_entity.type
_entity.pdbx_description
1 polymer ?
#
loop_
_entity_poly.entity_id
_entity_poly.type
_entity_poly.pdbx_seq_one_letter_code
_entity_poly.pdbx_strand_id
1 'polypeptide(L)'
;MCRLRSVYLFLADILMTAFSFSFCYFISRQYKILDGAFYLKSLALLLIIFPIMLALFGIYKSLWRYARSKEFASCLAATVSAGILFFLASRLFIEASAPLYLYVFSTVCISFAVYTIRVVYQFYRDYIHYSKHKALADDFIERKRTLIIGGGEACRILISEIRNNPASSIIPVLVCDKDPAKQGKRIMDINIISDDAGYEAICKENNIEQIIIAIPSADNATRAKIVDKCSKTNCPVKIIPHLSDITNQNGLVHDIRDITMDELLGRDPVKLTNEQIYSVVEGKTIMVTGGGGSIGSELCRQIAKHKPKRLIIIDIYENNAYNIQQELIRKYGSSLELIVLIGTVRNKNWIHKTVGYYKPDIILHAAAHKHVPLMETSPAEAVKNNVFGTYNTAMAAGDAGVGKFILISTDKAVNPTNIMGATKRICEMIVHSMCSIYPNTHYSAVRFGNVLGSNGSVIPLFKQQIIEGGPVTVTHPDIIRYFMTIPEAAQLVLLSAAFGGNGEVFVLDMGSPVKIDDLARKMIWLSGLTPGKDIAIKY
;
A
#
# COMPACT_ATOMS: atom_id res chain seq x y z
N MET A 1 33.64 3.05 20.53
CA MET A 1 33.23 1.70 21.00
C MET A 1 33.58 0.55 20.04
N CYS A 2 33.52 0.70 18.70
CA CYS A 2 33.84 -0.42 17.78
C CYS A 2 35.29 -0.94 17.86
N ARG A 3 36.29 -0.06 18.03
CA ARG A 3 37.71 -0.48 18.14
C ARG A 3 38.03 -1.27 19.43
N LEU A 4 37.42 -0.93 20.56
CA LEU A 4 37.60 -1.71 21.80
C LEU A 4 36.99 -3.12 21.66
N ARG A 5 35.86 -3.26 20.97
CA ARG A 5 35.17 -4.54 20.79
C ARG A 5 35.99 -5.56 20.00
N SER A 6 36.60 -5.14 18.89
CA SER A 6 37.46 -6.01 18.09
C SER A 6 38.68 -6.47 18.89
N VAL A 7 39.20 -5.62 19.77
CA VAL A 7 40.33 -5.95 20.66
C VAL A 7 39.93 -7.00 21.70
N TYR A 8 38.76 -6.87 22.36
CA TYR A 8 38.30 -7.89 23.31
C TYR A 8 38.05 -9.25 22.66
N LEU A 9 37.46 -9.27 21.45
CA LEU A 9 37.22 -10.51 20.72
C LEU A 9 38.54 -11.14 20.24
N PHE A 10 39.50 -10.33 19.80
CA PHE A 10 40.84 -10.79 19.42
C PHE A 10 41.59 -11.40 20.61
N LEU A 11 41.58 -10.73 21.77
CA LEU A 11 42.20 -11.27 22.99
C LEU A 11 41.54 -12.58 23.43
N ALA A 12 40.21 -12.66 23.36
CA ALA A 12 39.49 -13.87 23.70
C ALA A 12 39.80 -15.02 22.72
N ASP A 13 39.91 -14.74 21.42
CA ASP A 13 40.28 -15.75 20.42
C ASP A 13 41.72 -16.27 20.64
N ILE A 14 42.67 -15.40 21.03
CA ILE A 14 44.04 -15.80 21.40
C ILE A 14 44.03 -16.73 22.61
N LEU A 15 43.32 -16.34 23.68
CA LEU A 15 43.23 -17.13 24.91
C LEU A 15 42.58 -18.49 24.66
N MET A 16 41.50 -18.52 23.88
CA MET A 16 40.80 -19.75 23.52
C MET A 16 41.64 -20.65 22.61
N THR A 17 42.40 -20.07 21.68
CA THR A 17 43.33 -20.82 20.81
C THR A 17 44.43 -21.47 21.64
N ALA A 18 45.05 -20.69 22.55
CA ALA A 18 46.06 -21.21 23.46
C ALA A 18 45.50 -22.33 24.33
N PHE A 19 44.38 -22.08 25.03
CA PHE A 19 43.74 -23.05 25.91
C PHE A 19 43.35 -24.33 25.18
N SER A 20 42.71 -24.22 24.01
CA SER A 20 42.27 -25.37 23.22
C SER A 20 43.44 -26.21 22.75
N PHE A 21 44.52 -25.60 22.28
CA PHE A 21 45.72 -26.32 21.86
C PHE A 21 46.44 -26.96 23.05
N SER A 22 46.61 -26.24 24.16
CA SER A 22 47.17 -26.80 25.39
C SER A 22 46.38 -28.01 25.87
N PHE A 23 45.04 -27.92 25.89
CA PHE A 23 44.16 -29.02 26.24
C PHE A 23 44.37 -30.25 25.34
N CYS A 24 44.37 -30.05 24.02
CA CYS A 24 44.62 -31.13 23.05
C CYS A 24 46.02 -31.75 23.23
N TYR A 25 47.02 -30.90 23.49
CA TYR A 25 48.39 -31.33 23.73
C TYR A 25 48.52 -32.15 25.02
N PHE A 26 47.92 -31.71 26.14
CA PHE A 26 47.96 -32.42 27.41
C PHE A 26 47.31 -33.80 27.34
N ILE A 27 46.17 -33.92 26.65
CA ILE A 27 45.51 -35.21 26.39
C ILE A 27 46.43 -36.10 25.54
N SER A 28 47.06 -35.54 24.52
CA SER A 28 47.95 -36.28 23.62
C SER A 28 49.29 -36.67 24.26
N ARG A 29 49.74 -35.90 25.27
CA ARG A 29 50.99 -36.14 26.00
C ARG A 29 50.98 -37.43 26.82
N GLN A 30 49.80 -37.91 27.25
CA GLN A 30 49.66 -39.21 27.91
C GLN A 30 50.17 -40.37 27.04
N TYR A 31 50.29 -40.17 25.73
CA TYR A 31 50.79 -41.16 24.77
C TYR A 31 52.29 -41.05 24.44
N LYS A 32 53.09 -40.24 25.18
CA LYS A 32 54.58 -40.11 25.06
C LYS A 32 55.14 -39.64 23.70
N ILE A 33 54.33 -39.01 22.83
CA ILE A 33 54.74 -38.69 21.44
C ILE A 33 55.40 -37.30 21.28
N LEU A 34 55.36 -36.40 22.28
CA LEU A 34 55.69 -34.97 22.05
C LEU A 34 56.54 -34.33 23.17
N ASP A 35 57.58 -33.59 22.77
CA ASP A 35 58.48 -32.83 23.65
C ASP A 35 58.02 -31.36 23.83
N GLY A 36 58.45 -30.71 24.92
CA GLY A 36 58.09 -29.33 25.26
C GLY A 36 58.50 -28.30 24.19
N ALA A 37 59.58 -28.56 23.45
CA ALA A 37 60.00 -27.72 22.33
C ALA A 37 58.98 -27.73 21.16
N PHE A 38 58.36 -28.89 20.88
CA PHE A 38 57.29 -29.00 19.88
C PHE A 38 56.07 -28.18 20.29
N TYR A 39 55.68 -28.25 21.57
CA TYR A 39 54.55 -27.49 22.10
C TYR A 39 54.75 -25.98 21.95
N LEU A 40 55.90 -25.44 22.37
CA LEU A 40 56.18 -24.01 22.29
C LEU A 40 56.19 -23.50 20.84
N LYS A 41 56.84 -24.23 19.93
CA LYS A 41 56.88 -23.88 18.50
C LYS A 41 55.49 -23.95 17.85
N SER A 42 54.73 -25.01 18.14
CA SER A 42 53.37 -25.18 17.59
C SER A 42 52.38 -24.15 18.14
N LEU A 43 52.46 -23.83 19.43
CA LEU A 43 51.65 -22.80 20.07
C LEU A 43 51.96 -21.42 19.47
N ALA A 44 53.23 -21.06 19.34
CA ALA A 44 53.63 -19.80 18.71
C ALA A 44 53.09 -19.68 17.28
N LEU A 45 53.20 -20.76 16.49
CA LEU A 45 52.70 -20.81 15.12
C LEU A 45 51.17 -20.66 15.06
N LEU A 46 50.42 -21.33 15.95
CA LEU A 46 48.96 -21.22 16.05
C LEU A 46 48.50 -19.81 16.42
N LEU A 47 49.16 -19.18 17.39
CA LEU A 47 48.85 -17.83 17.85
C LEU A 47 49.10 -16.76 16.77
N ILE A 48 49.83 -17.09 15.71
CA ILE A 48 50.01 -16.24 14.53
C ILE A 48 48.97 -16.59 13.45
N ILE A 49 48.88 -17.87 13.07
CA ILE A 49 48.07 -18.32 11.92
C ILE A 49 46.57 -18.07 12.15
N PHE A 50 46.04 -18.45 13.31
CA PHE A 50 44.59 -18.38 13.55
C PHE A 50 44.07 -16.94 13.58
N PRO A 51 44.70 -15.99 14.30
CA PRO A 51 44.24 -14.61 14.28
C PRO A 51 44.37 -13.95 12.90
N ILE A 52 45.42 -14.27 12.12
CA ILE A 52 45.57 -13.77 10.74
C ILE A 52 44.44 -14.30 9.86
N MET A 53 44.15 -15.60 9.90
CA MET A 53 43.07 -16.19 9.10
C MET A 53 41.70 -15.61 9.48
N LEU A 54 41.41 -15.45 10.77
CA LEU A 54 40.18 -14.80 11.22
C LEU A 54 40.10 -13.33 10.74
N ALA A 55 41.22 -12.62 10.67
CA ALA A 55 41.26 -11.27 10.13
C ALA A 55 41.06 -11.22 8.60
N LEU A 56 41.69 -12.12 7.85
CA LEU A 56 41.58 -12.22 6.38
C LEU A 56 40.15 -12.52 5.94
N PHE A 57 39.46 -13.43 6.64
CA PHE A 57 38.05 -13.74 6.41
C PHE A 57 37.09 -12.66 6.96
N GLY A 58 37.62 -11.54 7.47
CA GLY A 58 36.82 -10.39 7.90
C GLY A 58 36.04 -10.60 9.20
N ILE A 59 36.38 -11.60 9.99
CA ILE A 59 35.61 -11.99 11.19
C ILE A 59 35.59 -10.89 12.26
N TYR A 60 36.69 -10.14 12.40
CA TYR A 60 36.77 -9.00 13.32
C TYR A 60 36.08 -7.73 12.81
N LYS A 61 35.79 -7.66 11.50
CA LYS A 61 34.99 -6.59 10.88
C LYS A 61 33.49 -6.88 10.93
N SER A 62 33.11 -8.14 11.13
CA SER A 62 31.70 -8.55 11.18
C SER A 62 31.00 -8.03 12.43
N LEU A 63 29.83 -7.41 12.23
CA LEU A 63 28.91 -7.05 13.29
C LEU A 63 28.12 -8.29 13.72
N TRP A 64 28.68 -9.06 14.64
CA TRP A 64 28.08 -10.31 15.15
C TRP A 64 26.66 -10.21 15.73
N ARG A 65 26.12 -8.99 15.91
CA ARG A 65 24.71 -8.76 16.27
C ARG A 65 23.76 -9.11 15.12
N TYR A 66 24.20 -8.93 13.87
CA TYR A 66 23.40 -9.16 12.67
C TYR A 66 23.91 -10.35 11.86
N ALA A 67 24.77 -11.17 12.47
CA ALA A 67 25.35 -12.34 11.80
C ALA A 67 24.22 -13.30 11.38
N ARG A 68 24.23 -13.65 10.10
CA ARG A 68 23.35 -14.64 9.49
C ARG A 68 24.18 -15.88 9.16
N SER A 69 23.58 -16.82 8.44
CA SER A 69 24.22 -18.07 8.02
C SER A 69 25.58 -17.87 7.32
N LYS A 70 25.75 -16.77 6.58
CA LYS A 70 26.98 -16.47 5.83
C LYS A 70 28.18 -16.19 6.74
N GLU A 71 27.98 -15.44 7.83
CA GLU A 71 29.05 -15.09 8.77
C GLU A 71 29.54 -16.32 9.53
N PHE A 72 28.62 -17.24 9.88
CA PHE A 72 28.97 -18.52 10.49
C PHE A 72 29.73 -19.42 9.51
N ALA A 73 29.33 -19.47 8.23
CA ALA A 73 30.06 -20.20 7.20
C ALA A 73 31.48 -19.64 6.98
N SER A 74 31.63 -18.31 6.95
CA SER A 74 32.95 -17.66 6.87
C SER A 74 33.84 -17.97 8.08
N CYS A 75 33.25 -18.06 9.28
CA CYS A 75 33.98 -18.43 10.49
C CYS A 75 34.50 -19.87 10.45
N LEU A 76 33.67 -20.79 9.95
CA LEU A 76 34.07 -22.19 9.74
C LEU A 76 35.17 -22.29 8.66
N ALA A 77 35.02 -21.60 7.53
CA ALA A 77 36.01 -21.58 6.48
C ALA A 77 37.37 -21.01 6.97
N ALA A 78 37.36 -19.96 7.78
CA ALA A 78 38.56 -19.36 8.35
C ALA A 78 39.32 -20.32 9.28
N THR A 79 38.60 -21.01 10.16
CA THR A 79 39.18 -21.93 11.15
C THR A 79 39.69 -23.22 10.52
N VAL A 80 38.98 -23.77 9.53
CA VAL A 80 39.45 -24.91 8.74
C VAL A 80 40.68 -24.55 7.91
N SER A 81 40.67 -23.39 7.23
CA SER A 81 41.83 -22.91 6.46
C SER A 81 43.04 -22.67 7.35
N ALA A 82 42.83 -22.14 8.55
CA ALA A 82 43.88 -21.99 9.57
C ALA A 82 44.45 -23.34 10.03
N GLY A 83 43.60 -24.34 10.22
CA GLY A 83 44.03 -25.71 10.56
C GLY A 83 44.87 -26.36 9.47
N ILE A 84 44.47 -26.22 8.20
CA ILE A 84 45.24 -26.72 7.04
C ILE A 84 46.60 -26.01 6.96
N LEU A 85 46.62 -24.68 7.10
CA LEU A 85 47.86 -23.92 7.06
C LEU A 85 48.76 -24.27 8.24
N PHE A 86 48.20 -24.47 9.43
CA PHE A 86 48.94 -24.91 10.62
C PHE A 86 49.57 -26.30 10.40
N PHE A 87 48.83 -27.25 9.83
CA PHE A 87 49.36 -28.57 9.48
C PHE A 87 50.55 -28.44 8.51
N LEU A 88 50.39 -27.71 7.40
CA LEU A 88 51.46 -27.52 6.40
C LEU A 88 52.67 -26.80 6.99
N ALA A 89 52.47 -25.70 7.71
CA ALA A 89 53.56 -24.92 8.31
C ALA A 89 54.29 -25.71 9.39
N SER A 90 53.57 -26.49 10.22
CA SER A 90 54.21 -27.35 11.21
C SER A 90 55.11 -28.43 10.57
N ARG A 91 54.73 -28.96 9.40
CA ARG A 91 55.52 -29.95 8.65
C ARG A 91 56.80 -29.38 8.03
N LEU A 92 56.81 -28.09 7.73
CA LEU A 92 57.95 -27.41 7.13
C LEU A 92 58.93 -26.84 8.17
N PHE A 93 58.43 -26.36 9.31
CA PHE A 93 59.21 -25.60 10.28
C PHE A 93 59.47 -26.31 11.61
N ILE A 94 58.87 -27.47 11.86
CA ILE A 94 59.04 -28.23 13.10
C ILE A 94 59.55 -29.64 12.77
N GLU A 95 60.76 -29.94 13.25
CA GLU A 95 61.47 -31.21 12.99
C GLU A 95 60.75 -32.44 13.57
N ALA A 96 59.98 -32.27 14.63
CA ALA A 96 59.18 -33.33 15.24
C ALA A 96 57.79 -33.42 14.60
N SER A 97 57.43 -34.58 14.06
CA SER A 97 56.12 -34.81 13.46
C SER A 97 55.11 -35.29 14.51
N ALA A 98 54.02 -34.55 14.68
CA ALA A 98 52.86 -35.04 15.42
C ALA A 98 51.96 -35.93 14.53
N PRO A 99 51.19 -36.84 15.13
CA PRO A 99 50.19 -37.62 14.41
C PRO A 99 49.07 -36.72 13.89
N LEU A 100 48.49 -37.08 12.74
CA LEU A 100 47.46 -36.28 12.06
C LEU A 100 46.27 -35.95 12.97
N TYR A 101 45.91 -36.87 13.88
CA TYR A 101 44.78 -36.66 14.80
C TYR A 101 44.98 -35.42 15.68
N LEU A 102 46.21 -35.03 16.06
CA LEU A 102 46.43 -33.85 16.90
C LEU A 102 46.08 -32.56 16.16
N TYR A 103 46.44 -32.47 14.88
CA TYR A 103 46.13 -31.31 14.03
C TYR A 103 44.63 -31.19 13.77
N VAL A 104 43.98 -32.31 13.47
CA VAL A 104 42.53 -32.33 13.24
C VAL A 104 41.79 -32.01 14.53
N PHE A 105 42.16 -32.64 15.63
CA PHE A 105 41.53 -32.44 16.93
C PHE A 105 41.71 -31.01 17.46
N SER A 106 42.92 -30.46 17.39
CA SER A 106 43.16 -29.06 17.77
C SER A 106 42.36 -28.09 16.91
N THR A 107 42.29 -28.30 15.59
CA THR A 107 41.49 -27.46 14.69
C THR A 107 40.00 -27.51 15.06
N VAL A 108 39.45 -28.69 15.34
CA VAL A 108 38.05 -28.86 15.76
C VAL A 108 37.78 -28.16 17.10
N CYS A 109 38.64 -28.37 18.10
CA CYS A 109 38.49 -27.73 19.41
C CYS A 109 38.57 -26.20 19.33
N ILE A 110 39.53 -25.65 18.56
CA ILE A 110 39.64 -24.20 18.37
C ILE A 110 38.41 -23.68 17.61
N SER A 111 37.95 -24.37 16.57
CA SER A 111 36.75 -24.00 15.82
C SER A 111 35.52 -23.94 16.74
N PHE A 112 35.36 -24.95 17.59
CA PHE A 112 34.27 -25.02 18.56
C PHE A 112 34.34 -23.89 19.60
N ALA A 113 35.52 -23.61 20.14
CA ALA A 113 35.72 -22.54 21.13
C ALA A 113 35.42 -21.16 20.52
N VAL A 114 35.93 -20.89 19.32
CA VAL A 114 35.65 -19.65 18.59
C VAL A 114 34.16 -19.55 18.23
N TYR A 115 33.51 -20.64 17.82
CA TYR A 115 32.08 -20.61 17.52
C TYR A 115 31.24 -20.30 18.78
N THR A 116 31.55 -20.98 19.88
CA THR A 116 30.84 -20.85 21.16
C THR A 116 30.89 -19.43 21.69
N ILE A 117 32.06 -18.78 21.68
CA ILE A 117 32.18 -17.41 22.19
C ILE A 117 31.37 -16.41 21.36
N ARG A 118 31.19 -16.64 20.06
CA ARG A 118 30.38 -15.78 19.20
C ARG A 118 28.88 -15.96 19.45
N VAL A 119 28.44 -17.20 19.63
CA VAL A 119 27.05 -17.52 19.99
C VAL A 119 26.71 -16.93 21.36
N VAL A 120 27.57 -17.11 22.37
CA VAL A 120 27.39 -16.52 23.70
C VAL A 120 27.37 -15.00 23.63
N TYR A 121 28.26 -14.39 22.85
CA TYR A 121 28.28 -12.94 22.66
C TYR A 121 26.99 -12.42 22.01
N GLN A 122 26.43 -13.15 21.04
CA GLN A 122 25.15 -12.82 20.39
C GLN A 122 24.01 -12.88 21.41
N PHE A 123 23.86 -13.99 22.14
CA PHE A 123 22.83 -14.14 23.17
C PHE A 123 22.93 -13.09 24.29
N TYR A 124 24.14 -12.83 24.80
CA TYR A 124 24.36 -11.82 25.83
C TYR A 124 23.91 -10.43 25.38
N ARG A 125 24.18 -10.06 24.13
CA ARG A 125 23.76 -8.76 23.60
C ARG A 125 22.28 -8.68 23.30
N ASP A 126 21.69 -9.73 22.78
CA ASP A 126 20.25 -9.79 22.52
C ASP A 126 19.49 -9.69 23.85
N TYR A 127 19.96 -10.39 24.90
CA TYR A 127 19.41 -10.30 26.25
C TYR A 127 19.51 -8.89 26.86
N ILE A 128 20.69 -8.25 26.81
CA ILE A 128 20.85 -6.89 27.37
C ILE A 128 20.03 -5.85 26.61
N HIS A 129 19.95 -5.94 25.29
CA HIS A 129 19.11 -5.04 24.51
C HIS A 129 17.63 -5.23 24.87
N TYR A 130 17.18 -6.48 24.99
CA TYR A 130 15.81 -6.82 25.35
C TYR A 130 15.44 -6.34 26.76
N SER A 131 16.28 -6.60 27.77
CA SER A 131 16.02 -6.21 29.16
C SER A 131 16.09 -4.70 29.41
N LYS A 132 17.01 -3.96 28.76
CA LYS A 132 17.06 -2.49 28.90
C LYS A 132 15.85 -1.79 28.30
N HIS A 133 15.27 -2.35 27.24
CA HIS A 133 14.14 -1.71 26.56
C HIS A 133 12.78 -2.14 27.12
N LYS A 134 12.68 -3.31 27.76
CA LYS A 134 11.48 -3.72 28.51
C LYS A 134 11.26 -2.83 29.74
N ALA A 135 12.32 -2.54 30.50
CA ALA A 135 12.24 -1.72 31.71
C ALA A 135 11.97 -0.21 31.47
N LEU A 136 12.13 0.29 30.23
CA LEU A 136 11.89 1.69 29.85
C LEU A 136 10.50 1.92 29.25
N ALA A 137 9.79 0.86 28.84
CA ALA A 137 8.55 0.96 28.07
C ALA A 137 7.29 0.57 28.85
N ASP A 138 7.43 -0.11 30.00
CA ASP A 138 6.30 -0.64 30.77
C ASP A 138 5.50 0.45 31.54
N ASP A 139 6.01 1.69 31.68
CA ASP A 139 5.35 2.74 32.48
C ASP A 139 4.49 3.75 31.69
N PHE A 140 4.52 3.78 30.34
CA PHE A 140 3.87 4.87 29.58
C PHE A 140 3.09 4.47 28.31
N ILE A 141 3.15 3.22 27.84
CA ILE A 141 2.54 2.84 26.55
C ILE A 141 1.48 1.77 26.76
N GLU A 142 0.22 2.14 26.54
CA GLU A 142 -0.89 1.19 26.47
C GLU A 142 -0.72 0.31 25.22
N ARG A 143 -0.42 -0.96 25.43
CA ARG A 143 -0.19 -1.93 24.35
C ARG A 143 -1.44 -2.77 24.11
N LYS A 144 -1.88 -2.81 22.85
CA LYS A 144 -3.07 -3.52 22.42
C LYS A 144 -2.74 -4.93 21.94
N ARG A 145 -3.47 -5.91 22.45
CA ARG A 145 -3.39 -7.32 22.02
C ARG A 145 -3.93 -7.48 20.61
N THR A 146 -3.11 -8.04 19.72
CA THR A 146 -3.35 -8.00 18.27
C THR A 146 -3.41 -9.37 17.64
N LEU A 147 -4.46 -9.59 16.85
CA LEU A 147 -4.56 -10.69 15.88
C LEU A 147 -3.99 -10.22 14.54
N ILE A 148 -3.06 -10.96 13.96
CA ILE A 148 -2.51 -10.66 12.62
C ILE A 148 -3.11 -11.65 11.61
N ILE A 149 -3.74 -11.16 10.55
CA ILE A 149 -4.30 -11.97 9.48
C ILE A 149 -3.30 -12.06 8.32
N GLY A 150 -2.88 -13.28 7.99
CA GLY A 150 -1.88 -13.61 6.97
C GLY A 150 -0.51 -13.93 7.57
N GLY A 151 -0.10 -15.20 7.53
CA GLY A 151 1.22 -15.68 7.97
C GLY A 151 2.25 -15.67 6.84
N GLY A 152 2.34 -14.56 6.13
CA GLY A 152 3.30 -14.36 5.03
C GLY A 152 4.56 -13.60 5.44
N GLU A 153 5.35 -13.20 4.45
CA GLU A 153 6.58 -12.42 4.66
C GLU A 153 6.29 -11.04 5.30
N ALA A 154 5.18 -10.39 4.92
CA ALA A 154 4.77 -9.13 5.53
C ALA A 154 4.51 -9.25 7.04
N CYS A 155 3.89 -10.35 7.49
CA CYS A 155 3.70 -10.66 8.89
C CYS A 155 5.03 -10.91 9.61
N ARG A 156 5.96 -11.62 8.97
CA ARG A 156 7.32 -11.83 9.50
C ARG A 156 8.07 -10.52 9.68
N ILE A 157 8.00 -9.60 8.72
CA ILE A 157 8.67 -8.30 8.85
C ILE A 157 7.97 -7.47 9.94
N LEU A 158 6.64 -7.42 9.95
CA LEU A 158 5.85 -6.69 10.95
C LEU A 158 6.20 -7.13 12.39
N ILE A 159 6.15 -8.44 12.68
CA ILE A 159 6.46 -8.97 14.02
C ILE A 159 7.92 -8.65 14.40
N SER A 160 8.85 -8.72 13.44
CA SER A 160 10.26 -8.42 13.69
C SER A 160 10.46 -6.94 14.04
N GLU A 161 9.72 -6.05 13.38
CA GLU A 161 9.77 -4.61 13.63
C GLU A 161 9.15 -4.27 14.98
N ILE A 162 8.02 -4.86 15.33
CA ILE A 162 7.39 -4.73 16.66
C ILE A 162 8.34 -5.20 17.76
N ARG A 163 8.98 -6.36 17.60
CA ARG A 163 9.92 -6.91 18.60
C ARG A 163 11.15 -6.03 18.78
N ASN A 164 11.59 -5.35 17.71
CA ASN A 164 12.74 -4.45 17.72
C ASN A 164 12.37 -3.01 18.10
N ASN A 165 11.08 -2.67 18.16
CA ASN A 165 10.57 -1.35 18.52
C ASN A 165 9.82 -1.38 19.87
N PRO A 166 10.51 -1.08 20.98
CA PRO A 166 9.92 -1.11 22.32
C PRO A 166 8.88 -0.01 22.58
N ALA A 167 8.81 1.01 21.71
CA ALA A 167 7.76 2.01 21.70
C ALA A 167 6.49 1.55 20.95
N SER A 168 6.46 0.31 20.43
CA SER A 168 5.28 -0.22 19.75
C SER A 168 4.13 -0.43 20.73
N SER A 169 2.94 0.04 20.36
CA SER A 169 1.68 -0.20 21.06
C SER A 169 1.02 -1.52 20.66
N ILE A 170 1.74 -2.43 20.00
CA ILE A 170 1.19 -3.66 19.43
C ILE A 170 1.78 -4.88 20.16
N ILE A 171 0.93 -5.78 20.65
CA ILE A 171 1.32 -7.09 21.16
C ILE A 171 0.74 -8.16 20.24
N PRO A 172 1.54 -8.77 19.34
CA PRO A 172 1.08 -9.89 18.54
C PRO A 172 0.77 -11.10 19.41
N VAL A 173 -0.48 -11.57 19.41
CA VAL A 173 -0.92 -12.73 20.21
C VAL A 173 -1.04 -13.98 19.35
N LEU A 174 -1.64 -13.84 18.16
CA LEU A 174 -1.90 -14.94 17.22
C LEU A 174 -1.75 -14.46 15.78
N VAL A 175 -1.40 -15.39 14.89
CA VAL A 175 -1.46 -15.22 13.45
C VAL A 175 -2.55 -16.14 12.90
N CYS A 176 -3.40 -15.63 12.02
CA CYS A 176 -4.40 -16.45 11.33
C CYS A 176 -4.05 -16.59 9.84
N ASP A 177 -3.94 -17.81 9.33
CA ASP A 177 -3.65 -18.09 7.91
C ASP A 177 -4.50 -19.26 7.40
N LYS A 178 -4.92 -19.18 6.14
CA LYS A 178 -5.73 -20.21 5.48
C LYS A 178 -4.90 -21.39 4.97
N ASP A 179 -3.58 -21.21 4.82
CA ASP A 179 -2.69 -22.25 4.33
C ASP A 179 -2.56 -23.39 5.36
N PRO A 180 -3.08 -24.61 5.07
CA PRO A 180 -2.99 -25.74 5.98
C PRO A 180 -1.55 -26.12 6.31
N ALA A 181 -0.59 -25.84 5.42
CA ALA A 181 0.82 -26.12 5.65
C ALA A 181 1.43 -25.23 6.73
N LYS A 182 0.80 -24.10 7.07
CA LYS A 182 1.25 -23.16 8.10
C LYS A 182 0.51 -23.33 9.43
N GLN A 183 -0.72 -23.80 9.41
CA GLN A 183 -1.54 -23.98 10.60
C GLN A 183 -0.85 -24.92 11.61
N GLY A 184 -0.93 -24.57 12.90
CA GLY A 184 -0.25 -25.29 13.98
C GLY A 184 1.26 -25.02 14.09
N LYS A 185 1.87 -24.30 13.14
CA LYS A 185 3.27 -23.85 13.22
C LYS A 185 3.37 -22.50 13.91
N ARG A 186 4.61 -21.99 14.06
CA ARG A 186 4.90 -20.69 14.67
C ARG A 186 5.68 -19.79 13.73
N ILE A 187 5.39 -18.49 13.78
CA ILE A 187 6.24 -17.42 13.21
C ILE A 187 6.78 -16.61 14.38
N MET A 188 8.10 -16.65 14.59
CA MET A 188 8.79 -15.91 15.67
C MET A 188 8.07 -16.04 17.03
N ASP A 189 7.84 -17.29 17.45
CA ASP A 189 7.21 -17.69 18.71
C ASP A 189 5.69 -17.48 18.81
N ILE A 190 5.04 -16.93 17.77
CA ILE A 190 3.58 -16.72 17.73
C ILE A 190 2.92 -17.85 16.95
N ASN A 191 1.87 -18.46 17.52
CA ASN A 191 1.14 -19.57 16.91
C ASN A 191 0.33 -19.10 15.69
N ILE A 192 0.32 -19.95 14.65
CA ILE A 192 -0.52 -19.78 13.47
C ILE A 192 -1.74 -20.69 13.60
N ILE A 193 -2.94 -20.09 13.52
CA ILE A 193 -4.23 -20.78 13.62
C ILE A 193 -5.04 -20.63 12.33
N SER A 194 -6.04 -21.48 12.13
CA SER A 194 -7.01 -21.36 11.02
C SER A 194 -8.08 -20.31 11.34
N ASP A 195 -8.91 -19.95 10.36
CA ASP A 195 -10.09 -19.08 10.53
C ASP A 195 -11.40 -19.87 10.76
N ASP A 196 -11.32 -21.19 11.01
CA ASP A 196 -12.48 -22.10 11.07
C ASP A 196 -13.46 -21.77 12.21
N ALA A 197 -12.94 -21.38 13.38
CA ALA A 197 -13.76 -20.93 14.51
C ALA A 197 -14.44 -19.56 14.27
N GLY A 198 -14.00 -18.84 13.23
CA GLY A 198 -14.39 -17.45 12.96
C GLY A 198 -13.64 -16.44 13.82
N TYR A 199 -13.46 -15.22 13.28
CA TYR A 199 -12.68 -14.19 13.96
C TYR A 199 -13.32 -13.71 15.28
N GLU A 200 -14.64 -13.76 15.40
CA GLU A 200 -15.34 -13.34 16.63
C GLU A 200 -15.00 -14.22 17.84
N ALA A 201 -15.03 -15.54 17.67
CA ALA A 201 -14.66 -16.50 18.72
C ALA A 201 -13.18 -16.36 19.08
N ILE A 202 -12.30 -16.32 18.07
CA ILE A 202 -10.85 -16.14 18.25
C ILE A 202 -10.55 -14.86 19.04
N CYS A 203 -11.21 -13.74 18.69
CA CYS A 203 -11.00 -12.47 19.37
C CYS A 203 -11.47 -12.48 20.83
N LYS A 204 -12.62 -13.09 21.12
CA LYS A 204 -13.15 -13.20 22.49
C LYS A 204 -12.29 -14.12 23.37
N GLU A 205 -11.96 -15.32 22.89
CA GLU A 205 -11.21 -16.32 23.68
C GLU A 205 -9.79 -15.85 24.02
N ASN A 206 -9.18 -15.05 23.14
CA ASN A 206 -7.78 -14.62 23.29
C ASN A 206 -7.64 -13.17 23.78
N ASN A 207 -8.74 -12.51 24.16
CA ASN A 207 -8.79 -11.10 24.56
C ASN A 207 -8.06 -10.20 23.54
N ILE A 208 -8.47 -10.27 22.28
CA ILE A 208 -7.90 -9.45 21.20
C ILE A 208 -8.57 -8.07 21.20
N GLU A 209 -7.76 -7.03 21.15
CA GLU A 209 -8.18 -5.63 21.17
C GLU A 209 -8.08 -4.96 19.79
N GLN A 210 -7.30 -5.51 18.86
CA GLN A 210 -7.21 -5.03 17.49
C GLN A 210 -6.84 -6.14 16.50
N ILE A 211 -7.18 -5.94 15.23
CA ILE A 211 -6.84 -6.87 14.14
C ILE A 211 -5.99 -6.13 13.10
N ILE A 212 -4.93 -6.76 12.61
CA ILE A 212 -4.11 -6.24 11.52
C ILE A 212 -4.15 -7.20 10.34
N ILE A 213 -4.61 -6.74 9.19
CA ILE A 213 -4.59 -7.47 7.92
C ILE A 213 -3.22 -7.29 7.25
N ALA A 214 -2.40 -8.35 7.25
CA ALA A 214 -1.01 -8.36 6.78
C ALA A 214 -0.82 -9.16 5.48
N ILE A 215 -1.71 -8.93 4.50
CA ILE A 215 -1.71 -9.55 3.17
C ILE A 215 -1.59 -8.48 2.06
N PRO A 216 -0.42 -7.84 1.90
CA PRO A 216 -0.21 -6.75 0.93
C PRO A 216 -0.39 -7.18 -0.54
N SER A 217 -0.28 -8.49 -0.81
CA SER A 217 -0.42 -9.08 -2.14
C SER A 217 -1.85 -9.51 -2.51
N ALA A 218 -2.79 -9.52 -1.55
CA ALA A 218 -4.18 -9.86 -1.83
C ALA A 218 -4.88 -8.72 -2.57
N ASP A 219 -5.77 -9.06 -3.50
CA ASP A 219 -6.65 -8.12 -4.20
C ASP A 219 -7.71 -7.52 -3.27
N ASN A 220 -8.37 -6.44 -3.70
CA ASN A 220 -9.39 -5.76 -2.89
C ASN A 220 -10.58 -6.68 -2.63
N ALA A 221 -10.96 -7.53 -3.58
CA ALA A 221 -12.05 -8.49 -3.39
C ALA A 221 -11.78 -9.46 -2.23
N THR A 222 -10.56 -9.99 -2.13
CA THR A 222 -10.15 -10.88 -1.02
C THR A 222 -10.05 -10.11 0.30
N ARG A 223 -9.49 -8.90 0.27
CA ARG A 223 -9.41 -8.02 1.45
C ARG A 223 -10.79 -7.70 2.00
N ALA A 224 -11.75 -7.32 1.15
CA ALA A 224 -13.11 -7.01 1.55
C ALA A 224 -13.82 -8.20 2.18
N LYS A 225 -13.63 -9.42 1.65
CA LYS A 225 -14.16 -10.64 2.28
C LYS A 225 -13.61 -10.86 3.69
N ILE A 226 -12.33 -10.55 3.90
CA ILE A 226 -11.71 -10.65 5.23
C ILE A 226 -12.25 -9.55 6.15
N VAL A 227 -12.33 -8.31 5.66
CA VAL A 227 -12.92 -7.18 6.40
C VAL A 227 -14.37 -7.48 6.80
N ASP A 228 -15.17 -8.09 5.92
CA ASP A 228 -16.55 -8.49 6.19
C ASP A 228 -16.65 -9.54 7.32
N LYS A 229 -15.73 -10.50 7.34
CA LYS A 229 -15.60 -11.44 8.47
C LYS A 229 -15.19 -10.69 9.75
N CYS A 230 -14.27 -9.73 9.65
CA CYS A 230 -13.81 -8.95 10.81
C CYS A 230 -14.86 -7.96 11.32
N SER A 231 -15.79 -7.48 10.48
CA SER A 231 -16.85 -6.54 10.89
C SER A 231 -17.88 -7.14 11.84
N LYS A 232 -17.85 -8.46 12.03
CA LYS A 232 -18.62 -9.17 13.06
C LYS A 232 -17.97 -9.09 14.45
N THR A 233 -16.77 -8.56 14.54
CA THR A 233 -16.03 -8.37 15.79
C THR A 233 -16.14 -6.92 16.27
N ASN A 234 -15.99 -6.69 17.58
CA ASN A 234 -15.91 -5.33 18.14
C ASN A 234 -14.48 -4.76 18.11
N CYS A 235 -13.56 -5.42 17.42
CA CYS A 235 -12.16 -5.02 17.40
C CYS A 235 -11.91 -4.04 16.24
N PRO A 236 -11.22 -2.91 16.45
CA PRO A 236 -10.73 -2.06 15.36
C PRO A 236 -9.81 -2.87 14.43
N VAL A 237 -9.98 -2.64 13.12
CA VAL A 237 -9.22 -3.33 12.08
C VAL A 237 -8.35 -2.35 11.32
N LYS A 238 -7.06 -2.67 11.24
CA LYS A 238 -6.07 -1.95 10.46
C LYS A 238 -5.50 -2.84 9.37
N ILE A 239 -4.91 -2.24 8.35
CA ILE A 239 -4.38 -2.95 7.19
C ILE A 239 -2.98 -2.46 6.82
N ILE A 240 -2.15 -3.39 6.36
CA ILE A 240 -0.91 -3.06 5.64
C ILE A 240 -1.27 -2.78 4.17
N PRO A 241 -0.91 -1.60 3.64
CA PRO A 241 -1.24 -1.21 2.27
C PRO A 241 -0.60 -2.15 1.24
N HIS A 242 -1.00 -2.02 -0.03
CA HIS A 242 -0.42 -2.83 -1.10
C HIS A 242 1.08 -2.56 -1.26
N LEU A 243 1.81 -3.52 -1.81
CA LEU A 243 3.25 -3.39 -2.09
C LEU A 243 3.61 -2.15 -2.91
N SER A 244 2.71 -1.68 -3.79
CA SER A 244 2.89 -0.46 -4.60
C SER A 244 2.89 0.83 -3.78
N ASP A 245 2.26 0.81 -2.62
CA ASP A 245 1.94 2.01 -1.83
C ASP A 245 2.82 2.10 -0.57
N ILE A 246 3.58 1.04 -0.26
CA ILE A 246 4.52 0.99 0.85
C ILE A 246 5.66 1.96 0.57
N THR A 247 5.86 2.90 1.49
CA THR A 247 6.98 3.84 1.39
C THR A 247 8.20 3.20 2.05
N ASN A 248 9.21 2.85 1.25
CA ASN A 248 10.44 2.19 1.73
C ASN A 248 11.24 3.02 2.78
N GLN A 249 10.76 4.19 3.18
CA GLN A 249 11.50 5.13 4.04
C GLN A 249 11.25 4.92 5.54
N ASN A 250 10.08 4.42 5.97
CA ASN A 250 9.69 4.45 7.38
C ASN A 250 9.31 3.10 8.03
N GLY A 251 9.42 1.97 7.33
CA GLY A 251 9.10 0.64 7.89
C GLY A 251 7.61 0.31 7.89
N LEU A 252 7.28 -0.98 8.03
CA LEU A 252 5.93 -1.51 7.85
C LEU A 252 4.99 -1.13 9.00
N VAL A 253 5.51 -0.87 10.20
CA VAL A 253 4.69 -0.46 11.36
C VAL A 253 4.10 0.94 11.15
N HIS A 254 4.83 1.83 10.49
CA HIS A 254 4.37 3.19 10.17
C HIS A 254 3.35 3.22 9.03
N ASP A 255 3.39 2.25 8.12
CA ASP A 255 2.46 2.15 7.00
C ASP A 255 1.11 1.53 7.40
N ILE A 256 0.95 1.04 8.64
CA ILE A 256 -0.33 0.51 9.14
C ILE A 256 -1.34 1.65 9.19
N ARG A 257 -2.45 1.50 8.45
CA ARG A 257 -3.52 2.49 8.36
C ARG A 257 -4.90 1.88 8.54
N ASP A 258 -5.88 2.75 8.69
CA ASP A 258 -7.29 2.37 8.63
C ASP A 258 -7.69 1.94 7.21
N ILE A 259 -8.77 1.16 7.12
CA ILE A 259 -9.30 0.62 5.87
C ILE A 259 -9.86 1.76 5.02
N THR A 260 -9.53 1.80 3.72
CA THR A 260 -10.11 2.79 2.79
C THR A 260 -11.50 2.38 2.34
N MET A 261 -12.28 3.32 1.80
CA MET A 261 -13.62 3.03 1.26
C MET A 261 -13.59 2.04 0.10
N ASP A 262 -12.56 2.09 -0.75
CA ASP A 262 -12.42 1.20 -1.90
C ASP A 262 -12.14 -0.25 -1.44
N GLU A 263 -11.30 -0.40 -0.41
CA GLU A 263 -11.02 -1.69 0.24
C GLU A 263 -12.24 -2.25 0.97
N LEU A 264 -13.07 -1.39 1.57
CA LEU A 264 -14.32 -1.81 2.23
C LEU A 264 -15.33 -2.42 1.25
N LEU A 265 -15.36 -1.88 0.03
CA LEU A 265 -16.29 -2.28 -1.02
C LEU A 265 -15.78 -3.44 -1.87
N GLY A 266 -14.51 -3.81 -1.74
CA GLY A 266 -13.93 -4.96 -2.42
C GLY A 266 -13.80 -4.81 -3.91
N ARG A 267 -13.70 -3.57 -4.40
CA ARG A 267 -13.52 -3.27 -5.81
C ARG A 267 -12.05 -3.09 -6.12
N ASP A 268 -11.51 -3.90 -7.02
CA ASP A 268 -10.21 -3.62 -7.61
C ASP A 268 -10.37 -2.53 -8.69
N PRO A 269 -9.59 -1.44 -8.63
CA PRO A 269 -9.62 -0.44 -9.69
C PRO A 269 -9.15 -1.07 -10.99
N VAL A 270 -9.82 -0.74 -12.11
CA VAL A 270 -9.39 -1.18 -13.44
C VAL A 270 -7.96 -0.69 -13.69
N LYS A 271 -7.02 -1.62 -13.86
CA LYS A 271 -5.63 -1.30 -14.20
C LYS A 271 -5.56 -0.90 -15.67
N LEU A 272 -5.58 0.40 -15.93
CA LEU A 272 -5.49 0.95 -17.28
C LEU A 272 -4.03 1.12 -17.70
N THR A 273 -3.70 0.70 -18.92
CA THR A 273 -2.39 0.94 -19.53
C THR A 273 -2.28 2.42 -19.91
N ASN A 274 -1.37 3.14 -19.25
CA ASN A 274 -1.16 4.59 -19.41
C ASN A 274 -0.94 5.04 -20.86
N GLU A 275 -0.45 4.16 -21.73
CA GLU A 275 -0.11 4.48 -23.14
C GLU A 275 -1.31 4.96 -23.96
N GLN A 276 -2.49 4.35 -23.77
CA GLN A 276 -3.69 4.69 -24.53
C GLN A 276 -4.21 6.08 -24.18
N ILE A 277 -4.28 6.40 -22.88
CA ILE A 277 -4.68 7.72 -22.41
C ILE A 277 -3.66 8.78 -22.85
N TYR A 278 -2.37 8.44 -22.81
CA TYR A 278 -1.29 9.33 -23.24
C TYR A 278 -1.47 9.77 -24.70
N SER A 279 -1.81 8.84 -25.61
CA SER A 279 -2.02 9.14 -27.04
C SER A 279 -3.15 10.15 -27.32
N VAL A 280 -4.15 10.23 -26.43
CA VAL A 280 -5.30 11.12 -26.58
C VAL A 280 -5.02 12.51 -25.99
N VAL A 281 -4.19 12.57 -24.96
CA VAL A 281 -3.99 13.78 -24.17
C VAL A 281 -2.74 14.56 -24.57
N GLU A 282 -1.65 13.87 -24.90
CA GLU A 282 -0.36 14.51 -25.12
C GLU A 282 -0.42 15.54 -26.26
N GLY A 283 0.05 16.76 -25.97
CA GLY A 283 0.12 17.83 -26.96
C GLY A 283 -1.24 18.37 -27.45
N LYS A 284 -2.35 17.94 -26.85
CA LYS A 284 -3.71 18.39 -27.19
C LYS A 284 -4.18 19.55 -26.30
N THR A 285 -5.04 20.40 -26.85
CA THR A 285 -5.81 21.41 -26.11
C THR A 285 -7.12 20.77 -25.65
N ILE A 286 -7.28 20.60 -24.34
CA ILE A 286 -8.46 19.92 -23.77
C ILE A 286 -9.26 20.90 -22.93
N MET A 287 -10.57 20.92 -23.15
CA MET A 287 -11.51 21.75 -22.41
C MET A 287 -12.45 20.88 -21.58
N VAL A 288 -12.57 21.21 -20.28
CA VAL A 288 -13.45 20.51 -19.33
C VAL A 288 -14.48 21.49 -18.78
N THR A 289 -15.76 21.29 -19.10
CA THR A 289 -16.84 22.07 -18.47
C THR A 289 -17.30 21.37 -17.19
N GLY A 290 -17.64 22.13 -16.15
CA GLY A 290 -17.90 21.57 -14.82
C GLY A 290 -16.62 21.03 -14.19
N GLY A 291 -15.47 21.61 -14.55
CA GLY A 291 -14.14 21.13 -14.18
C GLY A 291 -13.77 21.32 -12.71
N GLY A 292 -14.56 22.06 -11.93
CA GLY A 292 -14.49 22.09 -10.47
C GLY A 292 -15.36 21.02 -9.79
N GLY A 293 -16.26 20.35 -10.52
CA GLY A 293 -17.09 19.27 -10.00
C GLY A 293 -16.29 18.02 -9.62
N SER A 294 -16.89 17.06 -8.90
CA SER A 294 -16.17 15.86 -8.44
C SER A 294 -15.53 15.04 -9.58
N ILE A 295 -16.24 14.86 -10.70
CA ILE A 295 -15.70 14.17 -11.89
C ILE A 295 -14.83 15.10 -12.73
N GLY A 296 -15.28 16.35 -12.94
CA GLY A 296 -14.55 17.32 -13.74
C GLY A 296 -13.15 17.61 -13.20
N SER A 297 -13.02 17.80 -11.88
CA SER A 297 -11.72 18.05 -11.23
C SER A 297 -10.78 16.86 -11.35
N GLU A 298 -11.31 15.64 -11.27
CA GLU A 298 -10.48 14.46 -11.50
C GLU A 298 -10.06 14.31 -12.96
N LEU A 299 -10.95 14.60 -13.92
CA LEU A 299 -10.58 14.66 -15.33
C LEU A 299 -9.42 15.64 -15.53
N CYS A 300 -9.49 16.83 -14.93
CA CYS A 300 -8.42 17.82 -14.95
C CYS A 300 -7.10 17.27 -14.38
N ARG A 301 -7.13 16.52 -13.25
CA ARG A 301 -5.95 15.88 -12.66
C ARG A 301 -5.33 14.83 -13.57
N GLN A 302 -6.16 13.96 -14.13
CA GLN A 302 -5.72 12.89 -15.03
C GLN A 302 -5.13 13.51 -16.30
N ILE A 303 -5.80 14.48 -16.92
CA ILE A 303 -5.31 15.19 -18.10
C ILE A 303 -3.94 15.82 -17.82
N ALA A 304 -3.80 16.59 -16.74
CA ALA A 304 -2.55 17.27 -16.40
C ALA A 304 -1.36 16.31 -16.26
N LYS A 305 -1.59 15.06 -15.83
CA LYS A 305 -0.55 14.02 -15.71
C LYS A 305 0.02 13.58 -17.07
N HIS A 306 -0.75 13.73 -18.16
CA HIS A 306 -0.42 13.23 -19.50
C HIS A 306 0.03 14.34 -20.46
N LYS A 307 0.58 15.45 -19.94
CA LYS A 307 1.26 16.51 -20.71
C LYS A 307 0.41 17.08 -21.88
N PRO A 308 -0.78 17.63 -21.60
CA PRO A 308 -1.55 18.32 -22.62
C PRO A 308 -0.78 19.57 -23.08
N LYS A 309 -1.06 20.04 -24.30
CA LYS A 309 -0.58 21.36 -24.73
C LYS A 309 -1.20 22.45 -23.85
N ARG A 310 -2.50 22.33 -23.58
CA ARG A 310 -3.26 23.29 -22.79
C ARG A 310 -4.46 22.61 -22.14
N LEU A 311 -4.73 22.90 -20.87
CA LEU A 311 -5.93 22.49 -20.15
C LEU A 311 -6.80 23.70 -19.83
N ILE A 312 -8.05 23.68 -20.29
CA ILE A 312 -9.03 24.75 -20.07
C ILE A 312 -10.13 24.23 -19.15
N ILE A 313 -10.25 24.82 -17.97
CA ILE A 313 -11.27 24.49 -16.96
C ILE A 313 -12.36 25.55 -17.03
N ILE A 314 -13.60 25.13 -17.29
CA ILE A 314 -14.78 25.99 -17.23
C ILE A 314 -15.65 25.53 -16.07
N ASP A 315 -15.98 26.43 -15.14
CA ASP A 315 -16.96 26.16 -14.10
C ASP A 315 -17.75 27.44 -13.75
N ILE A 316 -18.95 27.27 -13.23
CA ILE A 316 -19.75 28.39 -12.71
C ILE A 316 -19.42 28.67 -11.24
N TYR A 317 -18.98 27.66 -10.50
CA TYR A 317 -18.73 27.77 -9.07
C TYR A 317 -17.26 28.08 -8.78
N GLU A 318 -17.00 29.34 -8.44
CA GLU A 318 -15.65 29.91 -8.32
C GLU A 318 -14.77 29.15 -7.32
N ASN A 319 -15.31 28.74 -6.17
CA ASN A 319 -14.50 28.10 -5.12
C ASN A 319 -13.94 26.75 -5.58
N ASN A 320 -14.76 25.95 -6.28
CA ASN A 320 -14.29 24.66 -6.78
C ASN A 320 -13.29 24.85 -7.92
N ALA A 321 -13.51 25.81 -8.81
CA ALA A 321 -12.59 26.15 -9.89
C ALA A 321 -11.24 26.64 -9.33
N TYR A 322 -11.27 27.51 -8.32
CA TYR A 322 -10.08 28.00 -7.62
C TYR A 322 -9.31 26.85 -6.94
N ASN A 323 -10.01 25.94 -6.25
CA ASN A 323 -9.39 24.82 -5.57
C ASN A 323 -8.61 23.91 -6.54
N ILE A 324 -9.23 23.50 -7.65
CA ILE A 324 -8.54 22.68 -8.66
C ILE A 324 -7.42 23.45 -9.36
N GLN A 325 -7.60 24.76 -9.58
CA GLN A 325 -6.56 25.62 -10.14
C GLN A 325 -5.31 25.63 -9.26
N GLN A 326 -5.46 25.92 -7.96
CA GLN A 326 -4.35 25.98 -7.03
C GLN A 326 -3.67 24.62 -6.88
N GLU A 327 -4.43 23.54 -6.85
CA GLU A 327 -3.90 22.18 -6.82
C GLU A 327 -2.97 21.90 -8.01
N LEU A 328 -3.44 22.18 -9.23
CA LEU A 328 -2.67 21.94 -10.45
C LEU A 328 -1.47 22.88 -10.59
N ILE A 329 -1.60 24.16 -10.20
CA ILE A 329 -0.49 25.12 -10.19
C ILE A 329 0.61 24.66 -9.24
N ARG A 330 0.27 24.23 -8.01
CA ARG A 330 1.26 23.75 -7.03
C ARG A 330 2.01 22.52 -7.54
N LYS A 331 1.33 21.62 -8.23
CA LYS A 331 1.89 20.34 -8.68
C LYS A 331 2.70 20.45 -9.97
N TYR A 332 2.23 21.23 -10.94
CA TYR A 332 2.81 21.28 -12.29
C TYR A 332 3.45 22.64 -12.62
N GLY A 333 3.14 23.70 -11.89
CA GLY A 333 3.72 25.03 -12.11
C GLY A 333 3.59 25.48 -13.57
N SER A 334 4.69 25.94 -14.15
CA SER A 334 4.77 26.38 -15.55
C SER A 334 4.80 25.25 -16.58
N SER A 335 4.89 23.97 -16.16
CA SER A 335 4.89 22.84 -17.10
C SER A 335 3.51 22.53 -17.70
N LEU A 336 2.45 23.12 -17.14
CA LEU A 336 1.06 22.98 -17.61
C LEU A 336 0.52 24.35 -18.01
N GLU A 337 0.16 24.53 -19.29
CA GLU A 337 -0.59 25.71 -19.71
C GLU A 337 -2.05 25.57 -19.24
N LEU A 338 -2.34 26.14 -18.06
CA LEU A 338 -3.64 26.05 -17.40
C LEU A 338 -4.43 27.35 -17.57
N ILE A 339 -5.65 27.23 -18.10
CA ILE A 339 -6.61 28.34 -18.21
C ILE A 339 -7.86 27.99 -17.42
N VAL A 340 -8.30 28.88 -16.52
CA VAL A 340 -9.51 28.69 -15.74
C VAL A 340 -10.47 29.84 -16.03
N LEU A 341 -11.69 29.50 -16.44
CA LEU A 341 -12.71 30.46 -16.86
C LEU A 341 -13.97 30.27 -16.02
N ILE A 342 -14.41 31.36 -15.40
CA ILE A 342 -15.69 31.38 -14.70
C ILE A 342 -16.79 31.72 -15.69
N GLY A 343 -17.72 30.79 -15.88
CA GLY A 343 -18.80 30.96 -16.85
C GLY A 343 -19.79 29.81 -16.86
N THR A 344 -20.93 30.05 -17.51
CA THR A 344 -22.02 29.07 -17.58
C THR A 344 -22.25 28.58 -19.00
N VAL A 345 -22.41 27.27 -19.15
CA VAL A 345 -22.80 26.61 -20.41
C VAL A 345 -24.20 27.04 -20.90
N ARG A 346 -25.00 27.68 -20.03
CA ARG A 346 -26.29 28.29 -20.38
C ARG A 346 -26.15 29.50 -21.30
N ASN A 347 -25.01 30.20 -21.24
CA ASN A 347 -24.78 31.38 -22.07
C ASN A 347 -24.22 30.96 -23.42
N LYS A 348 -25.12 30.77 -24.40
CA LYS A 348 -24.80 30.39 -25.78
C LYS A 348 -23.70 31.27 -26.39
N ASN A 349 -23.86 32.58 -26.36
CA ASN A 349 -22.91 33.49 -27.02
C ASN A 349 -21.53 33.41 -26.40
N TRP A 350 -21.46 33.28 -25.07
CA TRP A 350 -20.19 33.15 -24.36
C TRP A 350 -19.51 31.81 -24.69
N ILE A 351 -20.22 30.68 -24.60
CA ILE A 351 -19.59 29.38 -24.87
C ILE A 351 -19.13 29.24 -26.32
N HIS A 352 -19.90 29.75 -27.30
CA HIS A 352 -19.46 29.77 -28.71
C HIS A 352 -18.20 30.61 -28.91
N LYS A 353 -18.13 31.80 -28.32
CA LYS A 353 -16.91 32.65 -28.38
C LYS A 353 -15.72 31.97 -27.72
N THR A 354 -15.92 31.37 -26.55
CA THR A 354 -14.87 30.67 -25.81
C THR A 354 -14.33 29.47 -26.59
N VAL A 355 -15.20 28.58 -27.08
CA VAL A 355 -14.79 27.42 -27.87
C VAL A 355 -14.11 27.85 -29.17
N GLY A 356 -14.66 28.86 -29.88
CA GLY A 356 -14.07 29.37 -31.11
C GLY A 356 -12.73 30.09 -30.94
N TYR A 357 -12.50 30.75 -29.80
CA TYR A 357 -11.23 31.41 -29.48
C TYR A 357 -10.13 30.40 -29.12
N TYR A 358 -10.44 29.45 -28.24
CA TYR A 358 -9.44 28.50 -27.76
C TYR A 358 -9.23 27.28 -28.66
N LYS A 359 -10.20 26.96 -29.53
CA LYS A 359 -10.18 25.85 -30.50
C LYS A 359 -9.68 24.53 -29.87
N PRO A 360 -10.39 23.99 -28.87
CA PRO A 360 -9.97 22.75 -28.23
C PRO A 360 -10.00 21.57 -29.21
N ASP A 361 -9.06 20.65 -29.06
CA ASP A 361 -9.08 19.36 -29.77
C ASP A 361 -10.16 18.44 -29.20
N ILE A 362 -10.37 18.50 -27.88
CA ILE A 362 -11.30 17.65 -27.13
C ILE A 362 -12.09 18.49 -26.12
N ILE A 363 -13.41 18.30 -26.07
CA ILE A 363 -14.29 18.82 -25.02
C ILE A 363 -14.84 17.66 -24.19
N LEU A 364 -14.60 17.71 -22.88
CA LEU A 364 -15.19 16.81 -21.88
C LEU A 364 -16.27 17.57 -21.11
N HIS A 365 -17.53 17.22 -21.36
CA HIS A 365 -18.69 17.92 -20.82
C HIS A 365 -19.21 17.28 -19.54
N ALA A 366 -18.71 17.75 -18.39
CA ALA A 366 -19.11 17.30 -17.05
C ALA A 366 -20.04 18.29 -16.29
N ALA A 367 -20.44 19.40 -16.91
CA ALA A 367 -21.33 20.39 -16.28
C ALA A 367 -22.78 19.90 -16.28
N ALA A 368 -23.33 19.60 -15.10
CA ALA A 368 -24.72 19.21 -14.92
C ALA A 368 -25.19 19.39 -13.46
N HIS A 369 -26.50 19.54 -13.26
CA HIS A 369 -27.14 19.32 -11.97
C HIS A 369 -27.46 17.83 -11.81
N LYS A 370 -27.09 17.25 -10.66
CA LYS A 370 -27.16 15.79 -10.40
C LYS A 370 -28.07 15.37 -9.23
N HIS A 371 -28.47 16.29 -8.36
CA HIS A 371 -29.20 15.94 -7.14
C HIS A 371 -30.68 15.73 -7.46
N VAL A 372 -31.13 14.47 -7.49
CA VAL A 372 -32.51 14.11 -7.83
C VAL A 372 -33.54 14.91 -7.03
N PRO A 373 -33.50 14.99 -5.68
CA PRO A 373 -34.52 15.71 -4.92
C PRO A 373 -34.63 17.19 -5.31
N LEU A 374 -33.48 17.86 -5.49
CA LEU A 374 -33.45 19.26 -5.90
C LEU A 374 -34.01 19.47 -7.32
N MET A 375 -33.76 18.52 -8.22
CA MET A 375 -34.24 18.62 -9.61
C MET A 375 -35.71 18.25 -9.76
N GLU A 376 -36.28 17.48 -8.83
CA GLU A 376 -37.74 17.32 -8.74
C GLU A 376 -38.41 18.61 -8.29
N THR A 377 -37.82 19.34 -7.35
CA THR A 377 -38.36 20.65 -6.89
C THR A 377 -38.03 21.81 -7.83
N SER A 378 -37.01 21.68 -8.68
CA SER A 378 -36.55 22.73 -9.60
C SER A 378 -36.32 22.19 -11.02
N PRO A 379 -37.35 21.63 -11.67
CA PRO A 379 -37.22 20.95 -12.95
C PRO A 379 -36.79 21.90 -14.08
N ALA A 380 -37.23 23.15 -14.04
CA ALA A 380 -36.86 24.16 -15.03
C ALA A 380 -35.35 24.43 -15.04
N GLU A 381 -34.69 24.42 -13.88
CA GLU A 381 -33.24 24.60 -13.80
C GLU A 381 -32.48 23.36 -14.28
N ALA A 382 -33.01 22.15 -14.04
CA ALA A 382 -32.50 20.92 -14.63
C ALA A 382 -32.49 21.01 -16.16
N VAL A 383 -33.59 21.47 -16.77
CA VAL A 383 -33.70 21.65 -18.23
C VAL A 383 -32.74 22.73 -18.73
N LYS A 384 -32.74 23.93 -18.13
CA LYS A 384 -31.87 25.04 -18.55
C LYS A 384 -30.39 24.66 -18.48
N ASN A 385 -29.96 24.00 -17.42
CA ASN A 385 -28.55 23.69 -17.22
C ASN A 385 -28.12 22.43 -17.95
N ASN A 386 -28.86 21.32 -17.82
CA ASN A 386 -28.45 20.05 -18.41
C ASN A 386 -28.75 20.05 -19.91
N VAL A 387 -30.00 20.29 -20.31
CA VAL A 387 -30.43 20.16 -21.71
C VAL A 387 -29.85 21.29 -22.57
N PHE A 388 -30.19 22.54 -22.26
CA PHE A 388 -29.72 23.68 -23.07
C PHE A 388 -28.22 23.93 -22.90
N GLY A 389 -27.64 23.65 -21.73
CA GLY A 389 -26.19 23.70 -21.54
C GLY A 389 -25.43 22.69 -22.39
N THR A 390 -25.90 21.44 -22.45
CA THR A 390 -25.33 20.45 -23.38
C THR A 390 -25.53 20.85 -24.83
N TYR A 391 -26.73 21.29 -25.22
CA TYR A 391 -27.02 21.75 -26.58
C TYR A 391 -26.06 22.87 -27.04
N ASN A 392 -25.91 23.92 -26.22
CA ASN A 392 -25.04 25.04 -26.55
C ASN A 392 -23.57 24.62 -26.68
N THR A 393 -23.09 23.77 -25.78
CA THR A 393 -21.68 23.34 -25.79
C THR A 393 -21.39 22.38 -26.95
N ALA A 394 -22.31 21.46 -27.23
CA ALA A 394 -22.18 20.49 -28.33
C ALA A 394 -22.26 21.19 -29.70
N MET A 395 -23.14 22.17 -29.86
CA MET A 395 -23.23 22.99 -31.08
C MET A 395 -21.99 23.85 -31.27
N ALA A 396 -21.50 24.51 -30.20
CA ALA A 396 -20.24 25.26 -30.24
C ALA A 396 -19.03 24.39 -30.64
N ALA A 397 -19.01 23.13 -30.21
CA ALA A 397 -17.98 22.17 -30.59
C ALA A 397 -18.03 21.87 -32.10
N GLY A 398 -19.22 21.64 -32.65
CA GLY A 398 -19.43 21.36 -34.06
C GLY A 398 -19.08 22.55 -34.95
N ASP A 399 -19.55 23.75 -34.59
CA ASP A 399 -19.27 25.00 -35.31
C ASP A 399 -17.77 25.32 -35.35
N ALA A 400 -17.03 24.99 -34.29
CA ALA A 400 -15.59 25.21 -34.21
C ALA A 400 -14.74 24.07 -34.81
N GLY A 401 -15.37 22.98 -35.26
CA GLY A 401 -14.67 21.82 -35.80
C GLY A 401 -13.81 21.08 -34.76
N VAL A 402 -14.28 21.01 -33.51
CA VAL A 402 -13.61 20.26 -32.43
C VAL A 402 -13.49 18.79 -32.84
N GLY A 403 -12.35 18.15 -32.56
CA GLY A 403 -12.12 16.76 -32.96
C GLY A 403 -13.04 15.79 -32.23
N LYS A 404 -13.14 15.90 -30.89
CA LYS A 404 -13.99 15.04 -30.06
C LYS A 404 -14.79 15.81 -29.00
N PHE A 405 -16.06 15.45 -28.83
CA PHE A 405 -16.94 15.91 -27.76
C PHE A 405 -17.48 14.73 -26.97
N ILE A 406 -17.28 14.72 -25.65
CA ILE A 406 -17.66 13.61 -24.79
C ILE A 406 -18.57 14.11 -23.68
N LEU A 407 -19.80 13.60 -23.66
CA LEU A 407 -20.77 13.85 -22.62
C LEU A 407 -20.60 12.89 -21.45
N ILE A 408 -20.45 13.42 -20.23
CA ILE A 408 -20.59 12.60 -19.02
C ILE A 408 -22.08 12.37 -18.76
N SER A 409 -22.51 11.12 -18.83
CA SER A 409 -23.88 10.67 -18.56
C SER A 409 -23.96 9.83 -17.28
N THR A 410 -25.10 9.20 -17.03
CA THR A 410 -25.40 8.47 -15.79
C THR A 410 -26.30 7.28 -16.06
N ASP A 411 -26.18 6.24 -15.25
CA ASP A 411 -27.14 5.13 -15.17
C ASP A 411 -28.62 5.58 -15.09
N LYS A 412 -28.91 6.70 -14.44
CA LYS A 412 -30.26 7.27 -14.28
C LYS A 412 -30.89 7.77 -15.58
N ALA A 413 -30.12 7.86 -16.67
CA ALA A 413 -30.64 8.16 -18.01
C ALA A 413 -31.28 6.94 -18.69
N VAL A 414 -31.06 5.73 -18.16
CA VAL A 414 -31.68 4.49 -18.65
C VAL A 414 -33.08 4.39 -18.05
N ASN A 415 -34.12 4.37 -18.90
CA ASN A 415 -35.54 4.35 -18.50
C ASN A 415 -35.84 5.28 -17.31
N PRO A 416 -35.63 6.60 -17.49
CA PRO A 416 -35.57 7.54 -16.38
C PRO A 416 -36.92 7.64 -15.66
N THR A 417 -36.89 7.51 -14.33
CA THR A 417 -38.05 7.66 -13.42
C THR A 417 -38.03 8.97 -12.63
N ASN A 418 -37.13 9.89 -12.99
CA ASN A 418 -36.93 11.19 -12.33
C ASN A 418 -36.50 12.25 -13.36
N ILE A 419 -36.76 13.53 -13.06
CA ILE A 419 -36.48 14.67 -13.94
C ILE A 419 -34.99 14.76 -14.25
N MET A 420 -34.12 14.55 -13.25
CA MET A 420 -32.67 14.60 -13.45
C MET A 420 -32.22 13.59 -14.51
N GLY A 421 -32.65 12.32 -14.37
CA GLY A 421 -32.39 11.26 -15.34
C GLY A 421 -32.98 11.56 -16.72
N ALA A 422 -34.21 12.07 -16.78
CA ALA A 422 -34.86 12.43 -18.04
C ALA A 422 -34.10 13.53 -18.80
N THR A 423 -33.65 14.57 -18.10
CA THR A 423 -32.82 15.62 -18.73
C THR A 423 -31.50 15.08 -19.26
N LYS A 424 -30.85 14.15 -18.54
CA LYS A 424 -29.62 13.48 -19.02
C LYS A 424 -29.86 12.58 -20.23
N ARG A 425 -31.02 11.91 -20.30
CA ARG A 425 -31.41 11.16 -21.49
C ARG A 425 -31.60 12.08 -22.71
N ILE A 426 -32.19 13.26 -22.52
CA ILE A 426 -32.29 14.28 -23.58
C ILE A 426 -30.89 14.77 -24.00
N CYS A 427 -29.96 14.97 -23.06
CA CYS A 427 -28.57 15.32 -23.40
C CYS A 427 -27.92 14.27 -24.32
N GLU A 428 -28.14 12.98 -24.08
CA GLU A 428 -27.64 11.92 -24.96
C GLU A 428 -28.26 11.99 -26.36
N MET A 429 -29.57 12.25 -26.45
CA MET A 429 -30.26 12.42 -27.73
C MET A 429 -29.73 13.64 -28.49
N ILE A 430 -29.45 14.74 -27.81
CA ILE A 430 -28.82 15.93 -28.41
C ILE A 430 -27.46 15.56 -28.99
N VAL A 431 -26.60 14.93 -28.20
CA VAL A 431 -25.23 14.55 -28.61
C VAL A 431 -25.28 13.60 -29.81
N HIS A 432 -26.18 12.62 -29.80
CA HIS A 432 -26.40 11.71 -30.92
C HIS A 432 -26.88 12.44 -32.18
N SER A 433 -27.82 13.39 -32.05
CA SER A 433 -28.27 14.20 -33.20
C SER A 433 -27.16 15.09 -33.77
N MET A 434 -26.26 15.60 -32.92
CA MET A 434 -25.12 16.41 -33.36
C MET A 434 -24.14 15.63 -34.24
N CYS A 435 -24.04 14.29 -34.08
CA CYS A 435 -23.25 13.43 -34.96
C CYS A 435 -23.65 13.60 -36.44
N SER A 436 -24.95 13.70 -36.71
CA SER A 436 -25.49 13.85 -38.07
C SER A 436 -25.35 15.28 -38.59
N ILE A 437 -25.43 16.28 -37.72
CA ILE A 437 -25.33 17.70 -38.10
C ILE A 437 -23.87 18.09 -38.39
N TYR A 438 -22.92 17.56 -37.61
CA TYR A 438 -21.51 17.90 -37.69
C TYR A 438 -20.64 16.63 -37.84
N PRO A 439 -20.50 16.08 -39.05
CA PRO A 439 -19.82 14.80 -39.28
C PRO A 439 -18.32 14.82 -38.98
N ASN A 440 -17.70 16.02 -38.93
CA ASN A 440 -16.27 16.18 -38.66
C ASN A 440 -15.94 16.19 -37.15
N THR A 441 -16.93 16.36 -36.28
CA THR A 441 -16.77 16.29 -34.83
C THR A 441 -17.29 14.95 -34.33
N HIS A 442 -16.46 14.21 -33.60
CA HIS A 442 -16.87 12.93 -33.04
C HIS A 442 -17.55 13.14 -31.70
N TYR A 443 -18.83 12.81 -31.63
CA TYR A 443 -19.63 12.93 -30.42
C TYR A 443 -19.82 11.56 -29.77
N SER A 444 -19.66 11.49 -28.45
CA SER A 444 -19.94 10.28 -27.67
C SER A 444 -20.48 10.64 -26.29
N ALA A 445 -21.08 9.66 -25.61
CA ALA A 445 -21.51 9.78 -24.23
C ALA A 445 -21.02 8.59 -23.40
N VAL A 446 -20.72 8.82 -22.12
CA VAL A 446 -20.25 7.77 -21.20
C VAL A 446 -21.18 7.68 -20.01
N ARG A 447 -21.79 6.52 -19.81
CA ARG A 447 -22.64 6.20 -18.66
C ARG A 447 -21.86 5.44 -17.61
N PHE A 448 -21.97 5.90 -16.37
CA PHE A 448 -21.57 5.15 -15.19
C PHE A 448 -22.52 5.39 -14.03
N GLY A 449 -22.42 4.52 -13.03
CA GLY A 449 -23.23 4.56 -11.82
C GLY A 449 -22.72 5.57 -10.79
N ASN A 450 -22.83 5.21 -9.51
CA ASN A 450 -22.38 6.10 -8.45
C ASN A 450 -20.86 6.11 -8.34
N VAL A 451 -20.32 7.24 -7.88
CA VAL A 451 -18.88 7.41 -7.70
C VAL A 451 -18.58 7.72 -6.24
N LEU A 452 -17.61 6.99 -5.69
CA LEU A 452 -17.28 6.99 -4.27
C LEU A 452 -16.78 8.35 -3.80
N GLY A 453 -17.31 8.81 -2.65
CA GLY A 453 -16.90 10.07 -2.04
C GLY A 453 -17.24 11.33 -2.83
N SER A 454 -18.07 11.25 -3.88
CA SER A 454 -18.47 12.44 -4.64
C SER A 454 -19.28 13.43 -3.79
N ASN A 455 -19.21 14.74 -4.11
CA ASN A 455 -19.84 15.80 -3.31
C ASN A 455 -21.34 15.56 -3.16
N GLY A 456 -21.84 15.66 -1.91
CA GLY A 456 -23.25 15.46 -1.57
C GLY A 456 -23.77 14.04 -1.83
N SER A 457 -22.90 13.03 -1.82
CA SER A 457 -23.29 11.62 -1.90
C SER A 457 -23.53 11.00 -0.51
N VAL A 458 -23.99 9.74 -0.50
CA VAL A 458 -24.37 9.01 0.72
C VAL A 458 -23.21 8.81 1.71
N ILE A 459 -21.98 8.62 1.22
CA ILE A 459 -20.82 8.36 2.09
C ILE A 459 -20.45 9.60 2.92
N PRO A 460 -20.26 10.81 2.35
CA PRO A 460 -20.10 12.02 3.14
C PRO A 460 -21.22 12.25 4.15
N LEU A 461 -22.48 12.00 3.76
CA LEU A 461 -23.63 12.12 4.66
C LEU A 461 -23.53 11.16 5.84
N PHE A 462 -23.25 9.87 5.61
CA PHE A 462 -23.10 8.89 6.68
C PHE A 462 -21.94 9.24 7.61
N LYS A 463 -20.79 9.69 7.07
CA LYS A 463 -19.67 10.15 7.90
C LYS A 463 -20.10 11.28 8.83
N GLN A 464 -20.81 12.27 8.30
CA GLN A 464 -21.30 13.39 9.09
C GLN A 464 -22.31 12.94 10.16
N GLN A 465 -23.29 12.12 9.79
CA GLN A 465 -24.26 11.56 10.72
C GLN A 465 -23.60 10.75 11.84
N ILE A 466 -22.56 9.98 11.53
CA ILE A 466 -21.80 9.21 12.52
C ILE A 466 -21.06 10.15 13.49
N ILE A 467 -20.41 11.19 12.98
CA ILE A 467 -19.72 12.20 13.79
C ILE A 467 -20.71 12.93 14.71
N GLU A 468 -21.93 13.18 14.24
CA GLU A 468 -23.01 13.84 15.00
C GLU A 468 -23.69 12.90 16.03
N GLY A 469 -23.31 11.61 16.09
CA GLY A 469 -23.89 10.63 17.02
C GLY A 469 -25.11 9.86 16.49
N GLY A 470 -25.46 10.04 15.22
CA GLY A 470 -26.55 9.36 14.55
C GLY A 470 -27.93 9.99 14.75
N PRO A 471 -29.01 9.35 14.25
CA PRO A 471 -29.00 8.09 13.51
C PRO A 471 -28.48 8.22 12.07
N VAL A 472 -27.94 7.13 11.52
CA VAL A 472 -27.65 7.05 10.09
C VAL A 472 -28.94 6.76 9.32
N THR A 473 -29.23 7.54 8.28
CA THR A 473 -30.49 7.44 7.53
C THR A 473 -30.32 6.66 6.22
N VAL A 474 -30.95 5.49 6.08
CA VAL A 474 -30.88 4.63 4.89
C VAL A 474 -32.25 4.60 4.22
N THR A 475 -32.38 5.03 2.96
CA THR A 475 -33.71 5.19 2.33
C THR A 475 -34.61 3.94 2.32
N HIS A 476 -34.02 2.75 2.18
CA HIS A 476 -34.74 1.48 2.24
C HIS A 476 -33.74 0.36 2.54
N PRO A 477 -34.06 -0.66 3.36
CA PRO A 477 -33.13 -1.73 3.70
C PRO A 477 -32.56 -2.41 2.46
N ASP A 478 -33.39 -2.69 1.45
CA ASP A 478 -32.96 -3.40 0.22
C ASP A 478 -32.39 -2.53 -0.89
N ILE A 479 -32.11 -1.25 -0.63
CA ILE A 479 -31.58 -0.38 -1.67
C ILE A 479 -30.13 -0.74 -2.01
N ILE A 480 -29.89 -1.05 -3.29
CA ILE A 480 -28.55 -1.35 -3.82
C ILE A 480 -28.06 -0.25 -4.75
N ARG A 481 -26.74 -0.04 -4.80
CA ARG A 481 -26.09 0.88 -5.75
C ARG A 481 -24.79 0.30 -6.26
N TYR A 482 -24.44 0.64 -7.49
CA TYR A 482 -23.16 0.31 -8.08
C TYR A 482 -22.18 1.46 -7.86
N PHE A 483 -20.94 1.14 -7.48
CA PHE A 483 -19.92 2.13 -7.13
C PHE A 483 -18.64 1.92 -7.90
N MET A 484 -18.00 3.03 -8.25
CA MET A 484 -16.68 3.11 -8.87
C MET A 484 -15.88 4.23 -8.19
N THR A 485 -14.55 4.18 -8.22
CA THR A 485 -13.74 5.28 -7.68
C THR A 485 -13.76 6.51 -8.62
N ILE A 486 -13.55 7.72 -8.07
CA ILE A 486 -13.47 8.93 -8.89
C ILE A 486 -12.33 8.83 -9.94
N PRO A 487 -11.09 8.42 -9.58
CA PRO A 487 -10.01 8.24 -10.55
C PRO A 487 -10.33 7.22 -11.64
N GLU A 488 -10.91 6.07 -11.27
CA GLU A 488 -11.29 5.02 -12.23
C GLU A 488 -12.32 5.52 -13.24
N ALA A 489 -13.37 6.22 -12.78
CA ALA A 489 -14.39 6.80 -13.65
C ALA A 489 -13.77 7.81 -14.63
N ALA A 490 -12.91 8.71 -14.16
CA ALA A 490 -12.24 9.69 -14.99
C ALA A 490 -11.31 9.05 -16.03
N GLN A 491 -10.56 8.01 -15.65
CA GLN A 491 -9.67 7.30 -16.57
C GLN A 491 -10.45 6.53 -17.64
N LEU A 492 -11.56 5.87 -17.28
CA LEU A 492 -12.41 5.17 -18.25
C LEU A 492 -13.11 6.16 -19.21
N VAL A 493 -13.46 7.36 -18.74
CA VAL A 493 -13.93 8.44 -19.62
C VAL A 493 -12.84 8.85 -20.60
N LEU A 494 -11.60 9.06 -20.15
CA LEU A 494 -10.49 9.37 -21.07
C LEU A 494 -10.19 8.20 -22.02
N LEU A 495 -10.37 6.96 -21.58
CA LEU A 495 -10.24 5.78 -22.43
C LEU A 495 -11.30 5.76 -23.53
N SER A 496 -12.55 6.10 -23.20
CA SER A 496 -13.62 6.23 -24.20
C SER A 496 -13.31 7.32 -25.22
N ALA A 497 -12.53 8.34 -24.85
CA ALA A 497 -12.03 9.34 -25.79
C ALA A 497 -11.03 8.74 -26.80
N ALA A 498 -10.28 7.71 -26.42
CA ALA A 498 -9.36 7.00 -27.31
C ALA A 498 -10.12 6.14 -28.33
N PHE A 499 -11.05 5.30 -27.84
CA PHE A 499 -11.73 4.28 -28.64
C PHE A 499 -13.03 4.73 -29.28
N GLY A 500 -13.62 5.84 -28.81
CA GLY A 500 -14.92 6.32 -29.23
C GLY A 500 -15.03 6.63 -30.71
N GLY A 501 -15.94 5.90 -31.36
CA GLY A 501 -16.55 6.24 -32.65
C GLY A 501 -17.59 7.36 -32.51
N ASN A 502 -18.11 7.81 -33.65
CA ASN A 502 -19.13 8.86 -33.67
C ASN A 502 -20.53 8.27 -33.34
N GLY A 503 -21.22 8.83 -32.35
CA GLY A 503 -22.57 8.43 -31.93
C GLY A 503 -22.63 7.35 -30.86
N GLU A 504 -21.50 6.91 -30.33
CA GLU A 504 -21.45 5.83 -29.34
C GLU A 504 -21.86 6.28 -27.93
N VAL A 505 -22.58 5.39 -27.24
CA VAL A 505 -22.91 5.54 -25.81
C VAL A 505 -22.22 4.41 -25.05
N PHE A 506 -21.11 4.72 -24.40
CA PHE A 506 -20.37 3.78 -23.57
C PHE A 506 -21.10 3.51 -22.26
N VAL A 507 -21.09 2.25 -21.84
CA VAL A 507 -21.57 1.82 -20.51
C VAL A 507 -20.41 1.18 -19.79
N LEU A 508 -19.98 1.78 -18.68
CA LEU A 508 -18.87 1.23 -17.90
C LEU A 508 -19.34 0.05 -17.06
N ASP A 509 -18.52 -0.99 -16.97
CA ASP A 509 -18.76 -2.11 -16.06
C ASP A 509 -18.56 -1.63 -14.62
N MET A 510 -19.67 -1.58 -13.88
CA MET A 510 -19.69 -1.14 -12.50
C MET A 510 -19.54 -2.30 -11.50
N GLY A 511 -19.23 -3.51 -11.94
CA GLY A 511 -18.98 -4.65 -11.07
C GLY A 511 -20.20 -5.03 -10.22
N SER A 512 -19.95 -5.53 -9.01
CA SER A 512 -21.02 -6.00 -8.12
C SER A 512 -21.77 -4.85 -7.42
N PRO A 513 -23.10 -4.95 -7.27
CA PRO A 513 -23.87 -3.97 -6.53
C PRO A 513 -23.58 -4.05 -5.02
N VAL A 514 -23.73 -2.92 -4.34
CA VAL A 514 -23.53 -2.77 -2.89
C VAL A 514 -24.84 -2.40 -2.23
N LYS A 515 -25.24 -3.11 -1.18
CA LYS A 515 -26.39 -2.77 -0.34
C LYS A 515 -26.04 -1.58 0.55
N ILE A 516 -26.84 -0.52 0.51
CA ILE A 516 -26.55 0.72 1.24
C ILE A 516 -26.68 0.52 2.76
N ASP A 517 -27.54 -0.39 3.20
CA ASP A 517 -27.63 -0.80 4.61
C ASP A 517 -26.31 -1.40 5.11
N ASP A 518 -25.74 -2.35 4.36
CA ASP A 518 -24.44 -2.96 4.70
C ASP A 518 -23.33 -1.91 4.73
N LEU A 519 -23.34 -0.96 3.79
CA LEU A 519 -22.41 0.15 3.78
C LEU A 519 -22.54 1.02 5.04
N ALA A 520 -23.76 1.37 5.45
CA ALA A 520 -23.99 2.16 6.66
C ALA A 520 -23.45 1.44 7.91
N ARG A 521 -23.77 0.16 8.07
CA ARG A 521 -23.30 -0.69 9.18
C ARG A 521 -21.77 -0.76 9.22
N LYS A 522 -21.15 -1.00 8.07
CA LYS A 522 -19.69 -1.06 7.94
C LYS A 522 -19.02 0.26 8.27
N MET A 523 -19.61 1.40 7.87
CA MET A 523 -19.08 2.72 8.20
C MET A 523 -19.15 3.03 9.69
N ILE A 524 -20.27 2.70 10.35
CA ILE A 524 -20.40 2.84 11.81
C ILE A 524 -19.32 2.00 12.52
N TRP A 525 -19.15 0.74 12.08
CA TRP A 525 -18.13 -0.16 12.61
C TRP A 525 -16.69 0.35 12.43
N LEU A 526 -16.36 0.88 11.24
CA LEU A 526 -15.05 1.50 10.98
C LEU A 526 -14.76 2.70 11.87
N SER A 527 -15.79 3.40 12.35
CA SER A 527 -15.65 4.49 13.33
C SER A 527 -15.47 3.99 14.77
N GLY A 528 -15.33 2.68 14.99
CA GLY A 528 -15.18 2.09 16.31
C GLY A 528 -16.49 1.99 17.10
N LEU A 529 -17.63 2.09 16.41
CA LEU A 529 -18.96 2.09 17.01
C LEU A 529 -19.75 0.86 16.58
N THR A 530 -20.70 0.42 17.40
CA THR A 530 -21.51 -0.78 17.17
C THR A 530 -22.84 -0.39 16.50
N PRO A 531 -23.12 -0.85 15.26
CA PRO A 531 -24.38 -0.56 14.58
C PRO A 531 -25.59 -1.06 15.37
N GLY A 532 -26.61 -0.22 15.54
CA GLY A 532 -27.84 -0.52 16.28
C GLY A 532 -27.74 -0.42 17.80
N LYS A 533 -26.53 -0.34 18.36
CA LYS A 533 -26.30 -0.14 19.80
C LYS A 533 -25.78 1.26 20.09
N ASP A 534 -24.67 1.64 19.46
CA ASP A 534 -24.04 2.95 19.66
C ASP A 534 -24.61 3.98 18.67
N ILE A 535 -24.95 3.56 17.45
CA ILE A 535 -25.60 4.38 16.42
C ILE A 535 -26.79 3.63 15.83
N ALA A 536 -27.98 4.23 15.92
CA ALA A 536 -29.18 3.70 15.29
C ALA A 536 -29.17 3.90 13.76
N ILE A 537 -29.79 2.97 13.02
CA ILE A 537 -30.07 3.11 11.59
C ILE A 537 -31.57 3.35 11.44
N LYS A 538 -31.94 4.42 10.75
CA LYS A 538 -33.34 4.79 10.47
C LYS A 538 -33.63 4.62 8.98
N TYR A 539 -34.77 4.01 8.66
CA TYR A 539 -35.24 3.84 7.29
C TYR A 539 -36.23 4.92 6.87
#